data_AF-A0A7L4ZEF6-F1
#
_entry.id   AF-A0A7L4ZEF6-F1
#
_cell.length_a   1.000
_cell.length_b   1.000
_cell.length_c   1.000
_cell.angle_alpha   90.00
_cell.angle_beta   90.00
_cell.angle_gamma   90.00
#
_symmetry.space_group_name_H-M   'P 1'
#
loop_
_entity.id
_entity.type
_entity.pdbx_description
1 polymer ?
#
loop_
_entity_poly.entity_id
_entity_poly.type
_entity_poly.pdbx_seq_one_letter_code
_entity_poly.pdbx_strand_id
1 'polypeptide(L)'
;MNLLIKKPHIIFLVFAIIAFSVGFNADGGIDINIHDTYFVISNYHLTTLISIFFGIIGSIYWIMEKVNRKLSKRLNLIHIILTFGGIFLIIILNEFFRKSVMEYRFNENLTTAIYFIAVIVILGQLIFPINVISGFLKKQNSV
;
A
#
# COMPACT_ATOMS: atom_id res chain seq x y z
N MET A 1 20.13 -0.63 14.56
CA MET A 1 19.31 -1.58 13.77
C MET A 1 17.91 -0.99 13.59
N ASN A 2 17.54 -0.63 12.37
CA ASN A 2 16.38 0.22 12.03
C ASN A 2 15.05 -0.27 12.64
N LEU A 3 14.32 0.65 13.29
CA LEU A 3 13.03 0.41 13.94
C LEU A 3 12.01 -0.23 12.98
N LEU A 4 11.99 0.23 11.73
CA LEU A 4 11.09 -0.22 10.67
C LEU A 4 11.18 -1.73 10.37
N ILE A 5 12.37 -2.32 10.49
CA ILE A 5 12.59 -3.75 10.23
C ILE A 5 12.19 -4.61 11.43
N LYS A 6 12.36 -4.07 12.64
CA LYS A 6 12.02 -4.76 13.89
C LYS A 6 10.52 -4.72 14.17
N LYS A 7 9.87 -3.58 13.89
CA LYS A 7 8.47 -3.30 14.23
C LYS A 7 7.73 -2.78 12.99
N PRO A 8 7.51 -3.65 11.98
CA PRO A 8 6.83 -3.27 10.74
C PRO A 8 5.39 -2.77 10.99
N HIS A 9 4.72 -3.24 12.05
CA HIS A 9 3.35 -2.82 12.36
C HIS A 9 3.20 -1.29 12.53
N ILE A 10 4.22 -0.60 13.07
CA ILE A 10 4.14 0.85 13.35
C ILE A 10 3.93 1.64 12.06
N ILE A 11 4.71 1.37 11.01
CA ILE A 11 4.61 2.14 9.76
C ILE A 11 3.25 1.93 9.09
N PHE A 12 2.72 0.70 9.09
CA PHE A 12 1.41 0.41 8.52
C PHE A 12 0.27 1.09 9.30
N LEU A 13 0.31 1.07 10.64
CA LEU A 13 -0.71 1.73 11.45
C LEU A 13 -0.66 3.25 11.32
N VAL A 14 0.53 3.85 11.28
CA VAL A 14 0.69 5.29 11.02
C VAL A 14 0.15 5.65 9.64
N PHE A 15 0.47 4.88 8.60
CA PHE A 15 -0.06 5.13 7.26
C PHE A 15 -1.56 4.89 7.16
N ALA A 16 -2.14 3.96 7.93
CA ALA A 16 -3.58 3.79 8.00
C ALA A 16 -4.26 5.07 8.50
N ILE A 17 -3.72 5.70 9.55
CA ILE A 17 -4.23 6.97 10.09
C ILE A 17 -4.06 8.09 9.04
N ILE A 18 -2.89 8.20 8.41
CA ILE A 18 -2.64 9.20 7.37
C ILE A 18 -3.60 9.04 6.20
N ALA A 19 -3.76 7.82 5.68
CA ALA A 19 -4.66 7.54 4.55
C ALA A 19 -6.11 7.89 4.89
N PHE A 20 -6.56 7.59 6.11
CA PHE A 20 -7.90 7.98 6.57
C PHE A 20 -8.04 9.50 6.63
N SER A 21 -7.08 10.21 7.23
CA SER A 21 -7.12 11.67 7.36
C SER A 21 -7.10 12.37 6.00
N VAL A 22 -6.28 11.91 5.06
CA VAL A 22 -6.26 12.44 3.69
C VAL A 22 -7.62 12.22 3.02
N GLY A 23 -8.15 11.01 3.15
CA GLY A 23 -9.46 10.64 2.60
C GLY A 23 -10.64 11.43 3.15
N PHE A 24 -10.63 11.67 4.45
CA PHE A 24 -11.69 12.42 5.13
C PHE A 24 -11.79 13.87 4.64
N ASN A 25 -10.67 14.45 4.19
CA ASN A 25 -10.61 15.80 3.63
C ASN A 25 -10.59 15.80 2.09
N ALA A 26 -10.76 14.65 1.44
CA ALA A 26 -10.68 14.54 -0.01
C ALA A 26 -12.05 14.83 -0.64
N ASP A 27 -12.12 15.90 -1.43
CA ASP A 27 -13.28 16.21 -2.26
C ASP A 27 -13.26 15.40 -3.57
N GLY A 28 -14.44 15.26 -4.17
CA GLY A 28 -14.63 14.60 -5.45
C GLY A 28 -14.76 13.08 -5.39
N GLY A 29 -14.69 12.44 -6.55
CA GLY A 29 -14.88 11.01 -6.71
C GLY A 29 -14.46 10.51 -8.09
N ILE A 30 -14.50 9.20 -8.23
CA ILE A 30 -14.31 8.51 -9.49
C ILE A 30 -15.69 8.26 -10.07
N ASP A 31 -15.93 8.83 -11.26
CA ASP A 31 -17.15 8.63 -12.02
C ASP A 31 -16.97 7.42 -12.94
N ILE A 32 -17.88 6.45 -12.80
CA ILE A 32 -17.89 5.22 -13.61
C ILE A 32 -19.21 5.18 -14.35
N ASN A 33 -19.13 5.18 -15.68
CA ASN A 33 -20.29 4.99 -16.54
C ASN A 33 -20.57 3.48 -16.70
N ILE A 34 -21.77 3.04 -16.31
CA ILE A 34 -22.22 1.65 -16.41
C ILE A 34 -23.51 1.66 -17.23
N HIS A 35 -23.41 1.29 -18.51
CA HIS A 35 -24.48 1.48 -19.50
C HIS A 35 -24.94 2.94 -19.51
N ASP A 36 -26.23 3.20 -19.31
CA ASP A 36 -26.80 4.55 -19.33
C ASP A 36 -26.88 5.17 -17.93
N THR A 37 -26.20 4.61 -16.92
CA THR A 37 -26.19 5.10 -15.54
C THR A 37 -24.79 5.52 -15.10
N TYR A 38 -24.71 6.62 -14.37
CA TYR A 38 -23.47 7.10 -13.75
C TYR A 38 -23.39 6.69 -12.29
N PHE A 39 -22.32 5.99 -11.92
CA PHE A 39 -22.00 5.64 -10.54
C PHE A 39 -20.81 6.48 -10.07
N VAL A 40 -20.98 7.22 -8.98
CA VAL A 40 -19.95 8.09 -8.40
C VAL A 40 -19.43 7.46 -7.12
N ILE A 41 -18.15 7.08 -7.12
CA ILE A 41 -17.46 6.59 -5.92
C ILE A 41 -16.68 7.75 -5.33
N SER A 42 -17.13 8.27 -4.19
CA SER A 42 -16.37 9.32 -3.48
C SER A 42 -14.97 8.83 -3.11
N ASN A 43 -13.98 9.70 -3.28
CA ASN A 43 -12.59 9.46 -2.90
C ASN A 43 -12.47 8.98 -1.44
N TYR A 44 -13.33 9.47 -0.55
CA TYR A 44 -13.43 9.03 0.84
C TYR A 44 -13.56 7.51 1.01
N HIS A 45 -14.38 6.84 0.19
CA HIS A 45 -14.58 5.39 0.28
C HIS A 45 -13.31 4.64 -0.08
N LEU A 46 -12.62 5.07 -1.14
CA LEU A 46 -11.39 4.44 -1.62
C LEU A 46 -10.25 4.59 -0.60
N THR A 47 -10.06 5.79 -0.07
CA THR A 47 -9.04 6.04 0.96
C THR A 47 -9.35 5.35 2.28
N THR A 48 -10.64 5.22 2.64
CA THR A 48 -11.06 4.46 3.82
C THR A 48 -10.76 2.97 3.64
N LEU A 49 -11.01 2.41 2.46
CA LEU A 49 -10.65 1.03 2.14
C LEU A 49 -9.13 0.78 2.28
N ILE A 50 -8.30 1.69 1.76
CA ILE A 50 -6.83 1.61 1.88
C ILE A 50 -6.40 1.71 3.35
N SER A 51 -7.00 2.61 4.12
CA SER A 51 -6.75 2.75 5.55
C SER A 51 -7.04 1.46 6.31
N ILE A 52 -8.22 0.85 6.08
CA ILE A 52 -8.61 -0.42 6.68
C ILE A 52 -7.62 -1.52 6.29
N PHE A 53 -7.22 -1.59 5.02
CA PHE A 53 -6.25 -2.58 4.53
C PHE A 53 -4.90 -2.47 5.26
N PHE A 54 -4.34 -1.27 5.39
CA PHE A 54 -3.12 -1.05 6.16
C PHE A 54 -3.30 -1.29 7.66
N GLY A 55 -4.47 -0.97 8.21
CA GLY A 55 -4.85 -1.28 9.59
C GLY A 55 -4.84 -2.78 9.88
N ILE A 56 -5.36 -3.60 8.96
CA ILE A 56 -5.35 -5.06 9.05
C ILE A 56 -3.91 -5.60 8.99
N ILE A 57 -3.12 -5.16 8.02
CA ILE A 57 -1.72 -5.59 7.88
C ILE A 57 -0.91 -5.22 9.13
N GLY A 58 -1.04 -3.97 9.60
CA GLY A 58 -0.37 -3.49 10.80
C GLY A 58 -0.77 -4.30 12.04
N SER A 59 -2.07 -4.54 12.22
CA SER A 59 -2.61 -5.35 13.31
C SER A 59 -2.08 -6.78 13.31
N ILE A 60 -2.02 -7.43 12.14
CA ILE A 60 -1.49 -8.79 12.02
C ILE A 60 0.02 -8.82 12.33
N TYR A 61 0.80 -7.85 11.83
CA TYR A 61 2.21 -7.74 12.20
C TYR A 61 2.42 -7.61 13.71
N TRP A 62 1.55 -6.84 14.38
CA TRP A 62 1.58 -6.68 15.82
C TRP A 62 1.19 -7.97 16.56
N ILE A 63 0.14 -8.66 16.10
CA ILE A 63 -0.28 -9.96 16.65
C ILE A 63 0.87 -10.98 16.55
N MET A 64 1.55 -11.07 15.39
CA MET A 64 2.68 -11.99 15.21
C MET A 64 3.81 -11.74 16.22
N GLU A 65 4.07 -10.47 16.56
CA GLU A 65 5.01 -10.11 17.61
C GLU A 65 4.50 -10.53 19.00
N LYS A 66 3.21 -10.33 19.30
CA LYS A 66 2.60 -10.71 20.58
C LYS A 66 2.54 -12.22 20.81
N VAL A 67 2.33 -13.02 19.77
CA VAL A 67 2.39 -14.48 19.85
C VAL A 67 3.82 -15.04 19.76
N ASN A 68 4.83 -14.18 19.85
CA ASN A 68 6.26 -14.52 19.78
C ASN A 68 6.66 -15.29 18.49
N ARG A 69 5.94 -15.07 17.38
CA ARG A 69 6.26 -15.67 16.08
C ARG A 69 7.21 -14.76 15.31
N LYS A 70 8.46 -15.22 15.15
CA LYS A 70 9.51 -14.46 14.45
C LYS A 70 9.32 -14.51 12.93
N LEU A 71 8.83 -13.41 12.37
CA LEU A 71 8.78 -13.18 10.92
C LEU A 71 10.18 -12.95 10.32
N SER A 72 10.33 -13.21 9.03
CA SER A 72 11.57 -12.93 8.31
C SER A 72 11.79 -11.42 8.17
N LYS A 73 12.91 -10.91 8.70
CA LYS A 73 13.31 -9.51 8.57
C LYS A 73 13.53 -9.08 7.12
N ARG A 74 14.03 -9.98 6.28
CA ARG A 74 14.25 -9.71 4.85
C ARG A 74 12.92 -9.53 4.12
N LEU A 75 11.96 -10.42 4.35
CA LEU A 75 10.63 -10.31 3.74
C LEU A 75 9.85 -9.08 4.26
N ASN A 76 10.00 -8.73 5.55
CA ASN A 76 9.44 -7.48 6.08
C ASN A 76 10.00 -6.26 5.35
N LEU A 77 11.33 -6.20 5.16
CA LEU A 77 11.98 -5.09 4.49
C LEU A 77 11.53 -4.97 3.03
N ILE A 78 11.48 -6.09 2.30
CA ILE A 78 11.02 -6.10 0.91
C ILE A 78 9.56 -5.64 0.83
N HIS A 79 8.68 -6.16 1.69
CA HIS A 79 7.28 -5.76 1.71
C HIS A 79 7.09 -4.26 1.99
N ILE A 80 7.82 -3.71 2.96
CA ILE A 80 7.79 -2.28 3.29
C ILE A 80 8.31 -1.43 2.12
N ILE A 81 9.46 -1.78 1.56
CA ILE A 81 10.08 -1.01 0.46
C ILE A 81 9.19 -1.02 -0.77
N LEU A 82 8.66 -2.20 -1.16
CA LEU A 82 7.76 -2.28 -2.31
C LEU A 82 6.48 -1.48 -2.08
N THR A 83 5.88 -1.56 -0.89
CA THR A 83 4.63 -0.86 -0.61
C THR A 83 4.84 0.65 -0.53
N PHE A 84 5.63 1.13 0.43
CA PHE A 84 5.75 2.57 0.69
C PHE A 84 6.67 3.26 -0.31
N GLY A 85 7.75 2.58 -0.74
CA GLY A 85 8.61 3.11 -1.79
C GLY A 85 7.90 3.18 -3.14
N GLY A 86 7.07 2.18 -3.48
CA GLY A 86 6.26 2.21 -4.70
C GLY A 86 5.18 3.28 -4.68
N ILE A 87 4.43 3.43 -3.57
CA ILE A 87 3.44 4.50 -3.42
C ILE A 87 4.11 5.88 -3.52
N PHE A 88 5.24 6.08 -2.83
CA PHE A 88 5.97 7.34 -2.88
C PHE A 88 6.44 7.66 -4.29
N LEU A 89 6.94 6.67 -5.03
CA LEU A 89 7.35 6.85 -6.41
C LEU A 89 6.17 7.20 -7.33
N ILE A 90 5.01 6.56 -7.15
CA ILE A 90 3.79 6.89 -7.92
C ILE A 90 3.39 8.35 -7.69
N ILE A 91 3.40 8.82 -6.43
CA ILE A 91 3.06 10.21 -6.11
C ILE A 91 4.04 11.17 -6.79
N ILE A 92 5.35 10.90 -6.68
CA ILE A 92 6.37 11.72 -7.35
C ILE A 92 6.18 11.75 -8.87
N LEU A 93 5.93 10.60 -9.49
CA LEU A 93 5.70 10.52 -10.93
C LEU A 93 4.47 11.31 -11.35
N ASN A 94 3.41 11.32 -10.53
CA ASN A 94 2.20 12.07 -10.82
C ASN A 94 2.44 13.60 -10.87
N GLU A 95 3.39 14.12 -10.09
CA GLU A 95 3.76 15.55 -10.12
C GLU A 95 4.41 16.00 -11.45
N PHE A 96 4.90 15.05 -12.27
CA PHE A 96 5.52 15.37 -13.56
C PHE A 96 4.52 15.48 -14.72
N PHE A 97 3.22 15.24 -14.51
CA PHE A 97 2.23 15.39 -15.58
C PHE A 97 2.17 16.82 -16.14
N ARG A 98 2.12 16.94 -17.47
CA ARG A 98 2.11 18.23 -18.16
C ARG A 98 0.71 18.56 -18.66
N LYS A 99 0.27 19.81 -18.51
CA LYS A 99 -1.08 20.25 -18.93
C LYS A 99 -1.21 20.51 -20.43
N SER A 100 -0.10 20.67 -21.15
CA SER A 100 -0.12 20.94 -22.59
C SER A 100 -0.56 19.71 -23.38
N VAL A 101 -1.51 19.88 -24.30
CA VAL A 101 -2.00 18.82 -25.19
C VAL A 101 -0.88 18.26 -26.06
N MET A 102 0.12 19.08 -26.41
CA MET A 102 1.28 18.66 -27.21
C MET A 102 2.19 17.65 -26.48
N GLU A 103 2.05 17.52 -25.17
CA GLU A 103 2.83 16.62 -24.32
C GLU A 103 2.09 15.27 -24.08
N TYR A 104 1.04 14.98 -24.87
CA TYR A 104 0.23 13.76 -24.73
C TYR A 104 1.10 12.49 -24.63
N ARG A 105 2.06 12.32 -25.54
CA ARG A 105 2.94 11.13 -25.57
C ARG A 105 3.83 11.01 -24.34
N PHE A 106 4.26 12.12 -23.75
CA PHE A 106 5.03 12.12 -22.51
C PHE A 106 4.16 11.64 -21.35
N ASN A 107 2.96 12.21 -21.20
CA ASN A 107 2.00 11.82 -20.17
C ASN A 107 1.54 10.36 -20.32
N GLU A 108 1.35 9.86 -21.53
CA GLU A 108 0.99 8.46 -21.81
C GLU A 108 2.09 7.48 -21.35
N ASN A 109 3.35 7.77 -21.69
CA ASN A 109 4.49 6.98 -21.24
C ASN A 109 4.64 7.01 -19.70
N LEU A 110 4.43 8.18 -19.10
CA LEU A 110 4.46 8.36 -17.65
C LEU A 110 3.35 7.57 -16.95
N THR A 111 2.13 7.63 -17.49
CA THR A 111 0.96 6.85 -17.03
C THR A 111 1.26 5.35 -17.10
N THR A 112 1.85 4.90 -18.21
CA THR A 112 2.25 3.50 -18.39
C THR A 112 3.26 3.06 -17.34
N ALA A 113 4.27 3.89 -17.05
CA ALA A 113 5.24 3.61 -15.98
C ALA A 113 4.58 3.53 -14.60
N ILE A 114 3.65 4.44 -14.29
CA ILE A 114 2.87 4.40 -13.04
C ILE A 114 2.09 3.09 -12.93
N TYR A 115 1.45 2.62 -14.00
CA TYR A 115 0.72 1.35 -13.98
C TYR A 115 1.64 0.15 -13.72
N PHE A 116 2.84 0.11 -14.32
CA PHE A 116 3.80 -0.95 -14.01
C PHE A 116 4.20 -0.95 -12.54
N ILE A 117 4.47 0.24 -11.96
CA ILE A 117 4.80 0.35 -10.53
C ILE A 117 3.61 -0.08 -9.66
N ALA A 118 2.39 0.32 -10.02
CA ALA A 118 1.18 -0.06 -9.28
C ALA A 118 0.98 -1.59 -9.28
N VAL A 119 1.19 -2.26 -10.40
CA VAL A 119 1.17 -3.74 -10.48
C VAL A 119 2.24 -4.35 -9.57
N ILE A 120 3.45 -3.82 -9.57
CA ILE A 120 4.53 -4.29 -8.67
C ILE A 120 4.14 -4.12 -7.20
N VAL A 121 3.53 -2.99 -6.82
CA VAL A 121 3.04 -2.73 -5.45
C VAL A 121 1.98 -3.75 -5.05
N ILE A 122 1.02 -4.02 -5.93
CA ILE A 122 -0.07 -4.98 -5.72
C ILE A 122 0.50 -6.40 -5.56
N LEU A 123 1.37 -6.84 -6.47
CA LEU A 123 2.03 -8.15 -6.38
C LEU A 123 2.91 -8.26 -5.13
N GLY A 124 3.57 -7.15 -4.74
CA GLY A 124 4.36 -7.05 -3.52
C GLY A 124 3.56 -7.33 -2.25
N GLN A 125 2.24 -7.14 -2.25
CA GLN A 125 1.38 -7.48 -1.11
C GLN A 125 1.38 -8.98 -0.81
N LEU A 126 1.64 -9.85 -1.78
CA LEU A 126 1.71 -11.31 -1.58
C LEU A 126 2.88 -11.73 -0.66
N ILE A 127 3.91 -10.90 -0.54
CA ILE A 127 5.06 -11.16 0.35
C ILE A 127 4.61 -11.21 1.81
N PHE A 128 3.61 -10.41 2.17
CA PHE A 128 3.06 -10.35 3.52
C PHE A 128 2.45 -11.67 3.99
N PRO A 129 1.40 -12.22 3.34
CA PRO A 129 0.80 -13.49 3.75
C PRO A 129 1.80 -14.63 3.67
N ILE A 130 2.70 -14.66 2.67
CA ILE A 130 3.77 -15.67 2.58
C ILE A 130 4.64 -15.62 3.85
N ASN A 131 5.07 -14.43 4.27
CA ASN A 131 5.90 -14.28 5.45
C ASN A 131 5.14 -14.67 6.74
N VAL A 132 3.86 -14.26 6.85
CA VAL A 132 3.01 -14.63 8.00
C VAL A 132 2.83 -16.14 8.10
N ILE A 133 2.45 -16.81 7.01
CA ILE A 133 2.31 -18.27 6.95
C ILE A 133 3.63 -18.95 7.32
N SER A 134 4.75 -18.49 6.74
CA SER A 134 6.08 -19.02 7.07
C SER A 134 6.45 -18.84 8.55
N GLY A 135 5.98 -17.76 9.19
CA GLY A 135 6.18 -17.49 10.60
C GLY A 135 5.42 -18.45 11.51
N PHE A 136 4.20 -18.85 11.12
CA PHE A 136 3.42 -19.86 11.83
C PHE A 136 3.97 -21.27 11.66
N LEU A 137 4.40 -21.63 10.45
CA LEU A 137 4.94 -22.96 10.14
C LEU A 137 6.29 -23.23 10.83
N LYS A 138 7.05 -22.19 11.19
CA LYS A 138 8.27 -22.36 11.98
C LYS A 138 7.93 -22.85 13.38
N LYS A 139 8.44 -24.04 13.73
CA LYS A 139 8.35 -24.62 15.08
C LYS A 139 8.88 -23.61 16.10
N GLN A 140 8.19 -23.43 17.23
CA GLN A 140 8.74 -22.66 18.34
C GLN A 140 10.01 -23.40 18.80
N ASN A 141 11.16 -22.75 18.69
CA ASN A 141 12.32 -23.18 19.46
C ASN A 141 11.97 -22.83 20.92
N SER A 142 11.51 -23.83 21.67
CA SER A 142 11.43 -23.77 23.12
C SER A 142 12.84 -23.50 23.64
N VAL A 143 13.06 -22.27 24.13
CA VAL A 143 14.19 -21.96 25.01
C VAL A 143 13.71 -22.15 26.42
#